data_AF-A0A970QL57-F1
#
_entry.id   AF-A0A970QL57-F1
#
_cell.length_a   1.000
_cell.length_b   1.000
_cell.length_c   1.000
_cell.angle_alpha   90.00
_cell.angle_beta   90.00
_cell.angle_gamma   90.00
#
_symmetry.space_group_name_H-M   'P 1'
#
loop_
_entity.id
_entity.type
_entity.pdbx_description
1 polymer ?
#
loop_
_entity_poly.entity_id
_entity_poly.type
_entity_poly.pdbx_seq_one_letter_code
_entity_poly.pdbx_strand_id
1 'polypeptide(L)'
;MDKKEYEGFDSEDGKNIELERVCQNCAFYFQDEQDKNDMGICSLDKAFDPYWDDEGVVENMDFSVCRELYLARRYDSQRDACDHYEQVDMEELPDDINMGAMLRFEMRQSRDIGQLLELLETRTVERRDVLQTIYMQIRDGNQEASDRFFDYYNGFGPAVSLEDVAFRIEIVEILSWLPRDDRTVAAYVRELARTPSNNTTRRLYTEILSQLERYPKAKICTPLEKLLAEVPYSYRIKRRIREVAGLIKSDDDLERNFFLFFANQEGDEKET
;
A
#
# COMPACT_ATOMS: atom_id res chain seq x y z
N MET A 1 -21.19 13.51 17.67
CA MET A 1 -20.74 12.91 16.40
C MET A 1 -20.94 11.43 16.56
N ASP A 2 -22.07 10.97 16.03
CA ASP A 2 -22.57 9.62 16.21
C ASP A 2 -21.68 8.62 15.50
N LYS A 3 -21.17 7.65 16.26
CA LYS A 3 -20.68 6.39 15.71
C LYS A 3 -21.91 5.63 15.23
N LYS A 4 -22.17 5.63 13.94
CA LYS A 4 -22.99 4.58 13.35
C LYS A 4 -22.14 3.31 13.35
N GLU A 5 -22.39 2.47 14.35
CA GLU A 5 -22.05 1.06 14.31
C GLU A 5 -22.64 0.49 13.01
N TYR A 6 -21.76 -0.06 12.19
CA TYR A 6 -22.16 -0.88 11.06
C TYR A 6 -22.50 -2.23 11.69
N GLU A 7 -23.79 -2.51 11.87
CA GLU A 7 -24.26 -3.84 12.26
C GLU A 7 -23.82 -4.79 11.16
N GLY A 8 -22.82 -5.61 11.49
CA GLY A 8 -22.46 -6.78 10.69
C GLY A 8 -23.70 -7.64 10.54
N PHE A 9 -23.88 -8.19 9.35
CA PHE A 9 -24.81 -9.28 9.13
C PHE A 9 -24.23 -10.51 9.83
N ASP A 10 -24.38 -10.57 11.15
CA ASP A 10 -24.08 -11.75 11.97
C ASP A 10 -25.23 -12.73 11.78
N SER A 11 -25.12 -13.64 10.81
CA SER A 11 -25.94 -14.85 10.79
C SER A 11 -25.39 -15.80 11.86
N GLU A 12 -25.78 -15.57 13.11
CA GLU A 12 -25.40 -16.38 14.30
C GLU A 12 -25.92 -17.83 14.29
N ASP A 13 -26.58 -18.28 13.23
CA ASP A 13 -27.02 -19.67 13.11
C ASP A 13 -26.54 -20.19 11.75
N GLY A 14 -25.71 -21.24 11.74
CA GLY A 14 -25.37 -22.04 10.55
C GLY A 14 -26.59 -22.77 9.96
N LYS A 15 -27.63 -22.01 9.64
CA LYS A 15 -28.83 -22.40 8.92
C LYS A 15 -28.55 -22.08 7.46
N ASN A 16 -28.57 -23.12 6.62
CA ASN A 16 -28.59 -22.97 5.16
C ASN A 16 -29.50 -21.80 4.76
N ILE A 17 -28.98 -20.87 3.97
CA ILE A 17 -29.76 -19.78 3.40
C ILE A 17 -30.86 -20.43 2.54
N GLU A 18 -32.11 -20.35 2.98
CA GLU A 18 -33.27 -20.79 2.19
C GLU A 18 -33.49 -19.76 1.07
N LEU A 19 -33.02 -20.10 -0.13
CA LEU A 19 -33.23 -19.29 -1.32
C LEU A 19 -34.66 -19.48 -1.86
N GLU A 20 -35.22 -18.43 -2.45
CA GLU A 20 -36.49 -18.51 -3.16
C GLU A 20 -36.41 -19.56 -4.28
N ARG A 21 -37.43 -20.39 -4.43
CA ARG A 21 -37.49 -21.44 -5.45
C ARG A 21 -37.83 -20.89 -6.82
N VAL A 22 -36.93 -20.08 -7.36
CA VAL A 22 -36.96 -19.53 -8.72
C VAL A 22 -35.83 -20.11 -9.57
N CYS A 23 -35.94 -20.02 -10.89
CA CYS A 23 -34.92 -20.56 -11.78
C CYS A 23 -33.53 -19.97 -11.56
N GLN A 24 -33.42 -18.68 -11.19
CA GLN A 24 -32.13 -18.04 -10.92
C GLN A 24 -31.29 -18.76 -9.85
N ASN A 25 -31.95 -19.40 -8.89
CA ASN A 25 -31.29 -20.07 -7.76
C ASN A 25 -31.08 -21.58 -8.02
N CYS A 26 -31.34 -22.04 -9.24
CA CYS A 26 -31.21 -23.45 -9.64
C CYS A 26 -29.81 -23.75 -10.18
N ALA A 27 -29.22 -24.86 -9.76
CA ALA A 27 -27.91 -25.35 -10.22
C ALA A 27 -27.85 -25.63 -11.74
N PHE A 28 -29.00 -25.73 -12.40
CA PHE A 28 -29.11 -25.95 -13.84
C PHE A 28 -29.39 -24.68 -14.65
N TYR A 29 -29.44 -23.51 -14.03
CA TYR A 29 -29.72 -22.25 -14.72
C TYR A 29 -28.43 -21.53 -15.12
N PHE A 30 -28.34 -21.13 -16.39
CA PHE A 30 -27.18 -20.43 -16.94
C PHE A 30 -27.62 -19.18 -17.69
N GLN A 31 -26.93 -18.07 -17.42
CA GLN A 31 -27.13 -16.78 -18.07
C GLN A 31 -25.90 -16.45 -18.91
N ASP A 32 -26.14 -15.95 -20.12
CA ASP A 32 -25.06 -15.47 -20.97
C ASP A 32 -24.41 -14.21 -20.37
N GLU A 33 -23.07 -14.16 -20.31
CA GLU A 33 -22.32 -13.05 -19.70
C GLU A 33 -22.69 -11.68 -20.31
N GLN A 34 -23.07 -11.65 -21.59
CA GLN A 34 -23.41 -10.43 -22.30
C GLN A 34 -24.90 -10.07 -22.20
N ASP A 35 -25.74 -10.94 -21.66
CA ASP A 35 -27.19 -10.74 -21.56
C ASP A 35 -27.58 -10.06 -20.25
N LYS A 36 -27.95 -8.78 -20.36
CA LYS A 36 -28.26 -7.92 -19.20
C LYS A 36 -29.70 -8.00 -18.71
N ASN A 37 -30.53 -8.89 -19.27
CA ASN A 37 -31.98 -8.86 -19.06
C ASN A 37 -32.50 -9.89 -18.05
N ASP A 38 -31.65 -10.42 -17.15
CA ASP A 38 -32.03 -11.47 -16.20
C ASP A 38 -32.71 -12.67 -16.89
N MET A 39 -32.27 -12.98 -18.11
CA MET A 39 -32.76 -14.07 -18.94
C MET A 39 -31.67 -15.15 -19.02
N GLY A 40 -32.08 -16.40 -19.11
CA GLY A 40 -31.14 -17.52 -19.19
C GLY A 40 -31.82 -18.80 -19.63
N ILE A 41 -31.04 -19.88 -19.65
CA ILE A 41 -31.47 -21.20 -20.14
C ILE A 41 -31.32 -22.26 -19.06
N CYS A 42 -31.86 -23.44 -19.32
CA CYS A 42 -31.68 -24.62 -18.48
C CYS A 42 -30.65 -25.54 -19.13
N SER A 43 -29.65 -26.03 -18.39
CA SER A 43 -28.69 -27.00 -18.91
C SER A 43 -29.32 -28.36 -19.22
N LEU A 44 -30.49 -28.65 -18.66
CA LEU A 44 -31.28 -29.86 -18.98
C LEU A 44 -32.05 -29.75 -20.30
N ASP A 45 -32.07 -28.57 -20.96
CA ASP A 45 -32.63 -28.46 -22.31
C ASP A 45 -31.66 -29.10 -23.32
N LYS A 46 -32.04 -30.29 -23.79
CA LYS A 46 -31.26 -31.11 -24.72
C LYS A 46 -30.89 -30.41 -26.03
N ALA A 47 -31.54 -29.29 -26.37
CA ALA A 47 -31.13 -28.49 -27.50
C ALA A 47 -29.68 -27.95 -27.34
N PHE A 48 -29.21 -27.80 -26.09
CA PHE A 48 -27.88 -27.29 -25.78
C PHE A 48 -26.81 -28.39 -25.59
N ASP A 49 -27.19 -29.67 -25.53
CA ASP A 49 -26.27 -30.81 -25.38
C ASP A 49 -25.02 -30.74 -26.28
N PRO A 50 -25.12 -30.36 -27.58
CA PRO A 50 -23.95 -30.30 -28.46
C PRO A 50 -22.92 -29.21 -28.12
N TYR A 51 -23.27 -28.27 -27.25
CA TYR A 51 -22.47 -27.08 -26.94
C TYR A 51 -21.81 -27.14 -25.56
N TRP A 52 -22.15 -28.13 -24.72
CA TRP A 52 -21.51 -28.28 -23.40
C TRP A 52 -20.06 -28.77 -23.46
N ASP A 53 -19.59 -29.20 -24.63
CA ASP A 53 -18.17 -29.51 -24.85
C ASP A 53 -17.36 -28.26 -25.27
N ASP A 54 -18.00 -27.10 -25.45
CA ASP A 54 -17.34 -25.84 -25.80
C ASP A 54 -16.87 -25.10 -24.54
N GLU A 55 -15.56 -24.88 -24.44
CA GLU A 55 -14.92 -24.20 -23.30
C GLU A 55 -15.46 -22.77 -23.10
N GLY A 56 -15.86 -22.08 -24.19
CA GLY A 56 -16.46 -20.75 -24.11
C GLY A 56 -17.80 -20.75 -23.37
N VAL A 57 -18.63 -21.76 -23.64
CA VAL A 57 -19.95 -21.92 -23.00
C VAL A 57 -19.81 -22.35 -21.54
N VAL A 58 -18.94 -23.31 -21.24
CA VAL A 58 -18.82 -23.87 -19.88
C VAL A 58 -18.06 -22.95 -18.92
N GLU A 59 -16.93 -22.39 -19.35
CA GLU A 59 -16.06 -21.62 -18.44
C GLU A 59 -16.43 -20.15 -18.39
N ASN A 60 -16.84 -19.57 -19.52
CA ASN A 60 -17.07 -18.13 -19.63
C ASN A 60 -18.57 -17.77 -19.72
N MET A 61 -19.45 -18.78 -19.74
CA MET A 61 -20.88 -18.58 -19.98
C MET A 61 -21.14 -17.74 -21.25
N ASP A 62 -20.30 -17.91 -22.28
CA ASP A 62 -20.43 -17.22 -23.55
C ASP A 62 -21.20 -18.08 -24.56
N PHE A 63 -22.48 -17.76 -24.78
CA PHE A 63 -23.32 -18.49 -25.72
C PHE A 63 -23.20 -17.97 -27.16
N SER A 64 -22.15 -17.21 -27.49
CA SER A 64 -21.91 -16.69 -28.85
C SER A 64 -21.95 -17.78 -29.92
N VAL A 65 -21.44 -18.98 -29.63
CA VAL A 65 -21.41 -20.13 -30.56
C VAL A 65 -22.81 -20.70 -30.87
N CYS A 66 -23.80 -20.47 -30.00
CA CYS A 66 -25.18 -20.92 -30.17
C CYS A 66 -26.19 -19.78 -29.93
N ARG A 67 -25.80 -18.54 -30.25
CA ARG A 67 -26.51 -17.32 -29.84
C ARG A 67 -27.98 -17.30 -30.28
N GLU A 68 -28.26 -17.75 -31.50
CA GLU A 68 -29.63 -17.80 -32.02
C GLU A 68 -30.51 -18.77 -31.21
N LEU A 69 -29.95 -19.93 -30.83
CA LEU A 69 -30.64 -20.92 -30.02
C LEU A 69 -30.87 -20.39 -28.60
N TYR A 70 -29.85 -19.78 -27.99
CA TYR A 70 -29.96 -19.11 -26.69
C TYR A 70 -31.09 -18.07 -26.68
N LEU A 71 -31.08 -17.13 -27.64
CA LEU A 71 -32.11 -16.08 -27.73
C LEU A 71 -33.52 -16.64 -27.93
N ALA A 72 -33.66 -17.75 -28.65
CA ALA A 72 -34.95 -18.39 -28.90
C ALA A 72 -35.48 -19.18 -27.71
N ARG A 73 -34.60 -19.67 -26.83
CA ARG A 73 -34.94 -20.58 -25.72
C ARG A 73 -34.85 -19.96 -24.34
N ARG A 74 -34.18 -18.81 -24.21
CA ARG A 74 -34.02 -18.11 -22.94
C ARG A 74 -35.36 -17.68 -22.34
N TYR A 75 -35.41 -17.66 -21.02
CA TYR A 75 -36.60 -17.31 -20.25
C TYR A 75 -36.20 -16.49 -19.02
N ASP A 76 -37.20 -15.85 -18.42
CA ASP A 76 -37.06 -15.00 -17.24
C ASP A 76 -36.53 -15.82 -16.04
N SER A 77 -35.46 -15.34 -15.43
CA SER A 77 -34.81 -15.93 -14.25
C SER A 77 -35.75 -16.04 -13.04
N GLN A 78 -36.71 -15.11 -12.91
CA GLN A 78 -37.60 -14.99 -11.76
C GLN A 78 -38.83 -15.90 -11.84
N ARG A 79 -38.92 -16.75 -12.86
CA ARG A 79 -40.02 -17.72 -12.95
C ARG A 79 -39.91 -18.78 -11.84
N ASP A 80 -41.06 -19.29 -11.42
CA ASP A 80 -41.16 -20.39 -10.46
C ASP A 80 -40.33 -21.60 -10.92
N ALA A 81 -39.61 -22.20 -9.98
CA ALA A 81 -38.79 -23.35 -10.26
C ALA A 81 -39.62 -24.61 -10.57
N CYS A 82 -39.11 -25.46 -11.46
CA CYS A 82 -39.76 -26.71 -11.83
C CYS A 82 -39.43 -27.86 -10.87
N ASP A 83 -39.96 -29.04 -11.16
CA ASP A 83 -39.73 -30.25 -10.37
C ASP A 83 -38.28 -30.76 -10.41
N HIS A 84 -37.46 -30.25 -11.33
CA HIS A 84 -36.02 -30.55 -11.44
C HIS A 84 -35.15 -29.53 -10.69
N TYR A 85 -35.75 -28.66 -9.87
CA TYR A 85 -35.00 -27.68 -9.10
C TYR A 85 -34.02 -28.36 -8.15
N GLU A 86 -32.75 -28.02 -8.32
CA GLU A 86 -31.68 -28.30 -7.39
C GLU A 86 -31.10 -26.95 -6.97
N GLN A 87 -31.14 -26.64 -5.68
CA GLN A 87 -30.63 -25.38 -5.17
C GLN A 87 -29.12 -25.32 -5.44
N VAL A 88 -28.63 -24.17 -5.90
CA VAL A 88 -27.18 -23.93 -5.99
C VAL A 88 -26.57 -24.10 -4.61
N ASP A 89 -25.64 -25.04 -4.46
CA ASP A 89 -24.78 -25.13 -3.30
C ASP A 89 -23.84 -23.92 -3.32
N MET A 90 -24.19 -22.87 -2.56
CA MET A 90 -23.25 -21.81 -2.26
C MET A 90 -22.28 -22.37 -1.23
N GLU A 91 -21.06 -22.71 -1.65
CA GLU A 91 -19.99 -22.98 -0.70
C GLU A 91 -19.85 -21.76 0.21
N GLU A 92 -20.20 -21.92 1.48
CA GLU A 92 -19.95 -20.90 2.49
C GLU A 92 -18.44 -20.63 2.50
N LEU A 93 -18.04 -19.43 2.08
CA LEU A 93 -16.69 -18.98 2.28
C LEU A 93 -16.40 -19.08 3.79
N PRO A 94 -15.24 -19.62 4.20
CA PRO A 94 -14.86 -19.67 5.59
C PRO A 94 -15.10 -18.32 6.29
N ASP A 95 -15.74 -18.34 7.47
CA ASP A 95 -16.12 -17.14 8.23
C ASP A 95 -14.94 -16.18 8.53
N ASP A 96 -13.70 -16.66 8.40
CA ASP A 96 -12.48 -15.87 8.57
C ASP A 96 -12.08 -15.05 7.33
N ILE A 97 -12.70 -15.28 6.16
CA ILE A 97 -12.40 -14.55 4.93
C ILE A 97 -13.29 -13.31 4.81
N ASN A 98 -12.75 -12.15 5.19
CA ASN A 98 -13.39 -10.87 4.93
C ASN A 98 -13.32 -10.52 3.42
N MET A 99 -14.37 -10.82 2.66
CA MET A 99 -14.45 -10.49 1.22
C MET A 99 -14.13 -9.03 0.91
N GLY A 100 -14.56 -8.09 1.78
CA GLY A 100 -14.24 -6.68 1.61
C GLY A 100 -12.74 -6.39 1.71
N ALA A 101 -12.01 -7.10 2.57
CA ALA A 101 -10.56 -7.00 2.66
C ALA A 101 -9.87 -7.61 1.43
N MET A 102 -10.37 -8.73 0.93
CA MET A 102 -9.87 -9.42 -0.27
C MET A 102 -10.09 -8.58 -1.53
N LEU A 103 -11.31 -8.08 -1.78
CA LEU A 103 -11.59 -7.20 -2.91
C LEU A 103 -10.74 -5.92 -2.87
N ARG A 104 -10.59 -5.31 -1.67
CA ARG A 104 -9.69 -4.15 -1.53
C ARG A 104 -8.23 -4.52 -1.79
N PHE A 105 -7.78 -5.73 -1.46
CA PHE A 105 -6.44 -6.22 -1.76
C PHE A 105 -6.25 -6.35 -3.27
N GLU A 106 -7.16 -7.03 -3.96
CA GLU A 106 -7.13 -7.20 -5.42
C GLU A 106 -7.16 -5.85 -6.14
N MET A 107 -8.10 -4.96 -5.77
CA MET A 107 -8.19 -3.61 -6.33
C MET A 107 -6.95 -2.75 -6.08
N ARG A 108 -6.16 -3.04 -5.02
CA ARG A 108 -4.89 -2.36 -4.77
C ARG A 108 -3.78 -2.96 -5.62
N GLN A 109 -3.69 -4.27 -5.70
CA GLN A 109 -2.67 -4.96 -6.51
C GLN A 109 -2.83 -4.65 -8.00
N SER A 110 -4.06 -4.40 -8.46
CA SER A 110 -4.34 -4.06 -9.85
C SER A 110 -3.95 -2.62 -10.24
N ARG A 111 -3.60 -1.74 -9.29
CA ARG A 111 -3.21 -0.36 -9.60
C ARG A 111 -1.74 -0.28 -9.98
N ASP A 112 -1.47 0.25 -11.16
CA ASP A 112 -0.11 0.54 -11.60
C ASP A 112 0.56 1.58 -10.69
N ILE A 113 1.72 1.21 -10.14
CA ILE A 113 2.51 2.10 -9.29
C ILE A 113 2.98 3.34 -10.05
N GLY A 114 3.23 3.24 -11.37
CA GLY A 114 3.60 4.40 -12.20
C GLY A 114 2.55 5.50 -12.18
N GLN A 115 1.29 5.13 -12.39
CA GLN A 115 0.15 6.04 -12.30
C GLN A 115 0.01 6.64 -10.89
N LEU A 116 0.21 5.86 -9.84
CA LEU A 116 0.16 6.37 -8.46
C LEU A 116 1.24 7.42 -8.22
N LEU A 117 2.47 7.19 -8.70
CA LEU A 117 3.56 8.17 -8.56
C LEU A 117 3.29 9.46 -9.37
N GLU A 118 2.70 9.34 -10.56
CA GLU A 118 2.26 10.51 -11.35
C GLU A 118 1.17 11.32 -10.62
N LEU A 119 0.26 10.64 -9.92
CA LEU A 119 -0.76 11.32 -9.11
C LEU A 119 -0.16 12.10 -7.93
N LEU A 120 0.96 11.64 -7.35
CA LEU A 120 1.67 12.40 -6.31
C LEU A 120 2.19 13.75 -6.84
N GLU A 121 2.59 13.81 -8.11
CA GLU A 121 3.07 15.04 -8.73
C GLU A 121 1.93 15.97 -9.14
N THR A 122 0.85 15.40 -9.69
CA THR A 122 -0.24 16.16 -10.33
C THR A 122 -1.38 16.54 -9.38
N ARG A 123 -1.63 15.77 -8.31
CA ARG A 123 -2.78 15.94 -7.41
C ARG A 123 -2.36 16.20 -5.97
N THR A 124 -1.97 17.44 -5.68
CA THR A 124 -1.44 17.83 -4.37
C THR A 124 -2.42 17.62 -3.20
N VAL A 125 -3.73 17.74 -3.43
CA VAL A 125 -4.77 17.58 -2.39
C VAL A 125 -4.98 16.12 -1.99
N GLU A 126 -4.74 15.17 -2.89
CA GLU A 126 -5.01 13.74 -2.70
C GLU A 126 -3.74 12.94 -2.36
N ARG A 127 -2.60 13.62 -2.19
CA ARG A 127 -1.28 12.99 -1.95
C ARG A 127 -1.30 11.98 -0.82
N ARG A 128 -1.96 12.29 0.29
CA ARG A 128 -2.03 11.40 1.45
C ARG A 128 -2.71 10.07 1.14
N ASP A 129 -3.80 10.09 0.37
CA ASP A 129 -4.55 8.89 0.02
C ASP A 129 -3.79 8.03 -1.00
N VAL A 130 -3.10 8.69 -1.93
CA VAL A 130 -2.19 8.02 -2.88
C VAL A 130 -1.03 7.37 -2.15
N LEU A 131 -0.37 8.10 -1.24
CA LEU A 131 0.69 7.59 -0.38
C LEU A 131 0.24 6.41 0.48
N GLN A 132 -0.97 6.47 1.04
CA GLN A 132 -1.57 5.36 1.78
C GLN A 132 -1.76 4.13 0.87
N THR A 133 -2.18 4.33 -0.38
CA THR A 133 -2.34 3.25 -1.35
C THR A 133 -1.00 2.58 -1.67
N ILE A 134 0.05 3.37 -1.91
CA ILE A 134 1.41 2.87 -2.16
C ILE A 134 1.93 2.11 -0.94
N TYR A 135 1.79 2.66 0.26
CA TYR A 135 2.15 1.98 1.51
C TYR A 135 1.50 0.61 1.61
N MET A 136 0.20 0.53 1.32
CA MET A 136 -0.54 -0.73 1.40
C MET A 136 -0.01 -1.74 0.38
N GLN A 137 0.30 -1.34 -0.86
CA GLN A 137 0.94 -2.22 -1.84
C GLN A 137 2.28 -2.77 -1.34
N ILE A 138 3.14 -1.92 -0.77
CA ILE A 138 4.45 -2.33 -0.23
C ILE A 138 4.27 -3.32 0.92
N ARG A 139 3.37 -3.00 1.87
CA ARG A 139 3.09 -3.85 3.03
C ARG A 139 2.50 -5.21 2.60
N ASP A 140 1.71 -5.21 1.54
CA ASP A 140 1.11 -6.39 0.93
C ASP A 140 2.13 -7.19 0.07
N GLY A 141 3.42 -6.81 0.09
CA GLY A 141 4.53 -7.56 -0.51
C GLY A 141 4.87 -7.19 -1.95
N ASN A 142 4.30 -6.11 -2.49
CA ASN A 142 4.59 -5.66 -3.85
C ASN A 142 5.98 -5.02 -3.94
N GLN A 143 6.95 -5.81 -4.41
CA GLN A 143 8.35 -5.41 -4.50
C GLN A 143 8.56 -4.27 -5.51
N GLU A 144 7.85 -4.28 -6.64
CA GLU A 144 7.94 -3.19 -7.63
C GLU A 144 7.46 -1.87 -7.02
N ALA A 145 6.35 -1.89 -6.28
CA ALA A 145 5.85 -0.72 -5.57
C ALA A 145 6.88 -0.17 -4.58
N SER A 146 7.57 -1.07 -3.86
CA SER A 146 8.64 -0.69 -2.94
C SER A 146 9.78 -0.01 -3.68
N ASP A 147 10.31 -0.66 -4.72
CA ASP A 147 11.46 -0.17 -5.47
C ASP A 147 11.18 1.17 -6.13
N ARG A 148 10.06 1.29 -6.83
CA ARG A 148 9.69 2.53 -7.51
C ARG A 148 9.36 3.66 -6.53
N PHE A 149 8.77 3.37 -5.38
CA PHE A 149 8.53 4.39 -4.35
C PHE A 149 9.83 4.91 -3.74
N PHE A 150 10.77 4.01 -3.41
CA PHE A 150 12.08 4.42 -2.92
C PHE A 150 12.87 5.19 -3.98
N ASP A 151 12.82 4.79 -5.24
CA ASP A 151 13.48 5.50 -6.35
C ASP A 151 12.88 6.90 -6.55
N TYR A 152 11.55 7.01 -6.52
CA TYR A 152 10.83 8.28 -6.56
C TYR A 152 11.29 9.22 -5.45
N TYR A 153 11.27 8.76 -4.19
CA TYR A 153 11.70 9.57 -3.06
C TYR A 153 13.19 9.93 -3.15
N ASN A 154 14.05 8.98 -3.50
CA ASN A 154 15.50 9.20 -3.63
C ASN A 154 15.87 10.10 -4.83
N GLY A 155 14.98 10.24 -5.81
CA GLY A 155 15.13 11.09 -6.99
C GLY A 155 14.93 12.58 -6.72
N PHE A 156 14.36 12.99 -5.59
CA PHE A 156 14.18 14.41 -5.31
C PHE A 156 15.49 15.20 -5.17
N GLY A 157 15.43 16.48 -5.54
CA GLY A 157 16.45 17.48 -5.23
C GLY A 157 16.43 17.95 -3.76
N PRO A 158 17.18 19.00 -3.40
CA PRO A 158 17.12 19.61 -2.07
C PRO A 158 15.71 20.14 -1.77
N ALA A 159 15.24 20.02 -0.52
CA ALA A 159 13.97 20.63 -0.14
C ALA A 159 14.10 22.17 -0.06
N VAL A 160 13.32 22.90 -0.87
CA VAL A 160 13.48 24.36 -1.04
C VAL A 160 12.28 25.20 -0.60
N SER A 161 11.09 24.60 -0.45
CA SER A 161 9.86 25.32 -0.07
C SER A 161 9.16 24.66 1.13
N LEU A 162 8.27 25.40 1.79
CA LEU A 162 7.46 24.86 2.89
C LEU A 162 6.50 23.76 2.42
N GLU A 163 5.98 23.86 1.19
CA GLU A 163 5.11 22.87 0.59
C GLU A 163 5.86 21.56 0.30
N ASP A 164 7.07 21.66 -0.27
CA ASP A 164 7.94 20.50 -0.50
C ASP A 164 8.34 19.84 0.84
N VAL A 165 8.69 20.65 1.83
CA VAL A 165 8.96 20.17 3.19
C VAL A 165 7.75 19.44 3.79
N ALA A 166 6.53 19.97 3.63
CA ALA A 166 5.32 19.34 4.14
C ALA A 166 5.08 17.98 3.47
N PHE A 167 5.21 17.91 2.14
CA PHE A 167 5.04 16.66 1.41
C PHE A 167 6.09 15.61 1.78
N ARG A 168 7.35 16.01 1.95
CA ARG A 168 8.41 15.08 2.39
C ARG A 168 8.18 14.58 3.82
N ILE A 169 7.57 15.38 4.70
CA ILE A 169 7.16 14.91 6.02
C ILE A 169 6.10 13.81 5.89
N GLU A 170 5.11 13.97 5.01
CA GLU A 170 4.12 12.91 4.74
C GLU A 170 4.80 11.62 4.25
N ILE A 171 5.79 11.72 3.36
CA ILE A 171 6.56 10.54 2.93
C ILE A 171 7.33 9.92 4.11
N VAL A 172 7.96 10.73 4.96
CA VAL A 172 8.68 10.23 6.15
C VAL A 172 7.72 9.53 7.12
N GLU A 173 6.49 10.03 7.27
CA GLU A 173 5.43 9.38 8.06
C GLU A 173 5.09 8.00 7.47
N ILE A 174 4.91 7.89 6.16
CA ILE A 174 4.67 6.60 5.48
C ILE A 174 5.84 5.64 5.68
N LEU A 175 7.08 6.10 5.47
CA LEU A 175 8.28 5.29 5.65
C LEU A 175 8.41 4.80 7.10
N SER A 176 7.89 5.53 8.08
CA SER A 176 7.92 5.11 9.49
C SER A 176 7.06 3.87 9.80
N TRP A 177 6.11 3.56 8.92
CA TRP A 177 5.24 2.37 9.02
C TRP A 177 5.82 1.16 8.27
N LEU A 178 6.83 1.36 7.43
CA LEU A 178 7.52 0.27 6.75
C LEU A 178 8.47 -0.50 7.69
N PRO A 179 8.88 -1.73 7.33
CA PRO A 179 9.90 -2.46 8.07
C PRO A 179 11.17 -1.64 8.30
N ARG A 180 11.75 -1.73 9.50
CA ARG A 180 12.96 -1.00 9.90
C ARG A 180 14.23 -1.62 9.31
N ASP A 181 14.35 -1.49 8.00
CA ASP A 181 15.44 -2.01 7.21
C ASP A 181 16.49 -0.95 6.86
N ASP A 182 17.53 -1.39 6.16
CA ASP A 182 18.65 -0.52 5.80
C ASP A 182 18.29 0.42 4.65
N ARG A 183 17.27 0.09 3.84
CA ARG A 183 16.75 0.96 2.77
C ARG A 183 16.13 2.22 3.35
N THR A 184 15.34 2.07 4.41
CA THR A 184 14.68 3.19 5.08
C THR A 184 15.70 4.10 5.75
N VAL A 185 16.72 3.53 6.41
CA VAL A 185 17.85 4.29 6.95
C VAL A 185 18.59 5.05 5.85
N ALA A 186 18.89 4.39 4.72
CA ALA A 186 19.57 5.04 3.60
C ALA A 186 18.76 6.19 3.01
N ALA A 187 17.44 6.06 2.90
CA ALA A 187 16.54 7.10 2.43
C ALA A 187 16.55 8.33 3.35
N TYR A 188 16.46 8.12 4.67
CA TYR A 188 16.58 9.18 5.67
C TYR A 188 17.93 9.89 5.64
N VAL A 189 19.03 9.14 5.56
CA VAL A 189 20.38 9.71 5.47
C VAL A 189 20.56 10.53 4.19
N ARG A 190 20.03 10.04 3.07
CA ARG A 190 20.06 10.77 1.79
C ARG A 190 19.28 12.09 1.86
N GLU A 191 18.10 12.08 2.49
CA GLU A 191 17.30 13.29 2.68
C GLU A 191 18.05 14.33 3.53
N LEU A 192 18.69 13.90 4.63
CA LEU A 192 19.54 14.78 5.44
C LEU A 192 20.75 15.32 4.66
N ALA A 193 21.32 14.53 3.75
CA ALA A 193 22.49 14.94 2.96
C ALA A 193 22.13 16.02 1.94
N ARG A 194 21.01 15.86 1.23
CA ARG A 194 20.62 16.77 0.15
C ARG A 194 19.94 18.05 0.64
N THR A 195 19.25 18.01 1.78
CA THR A 195 18.42 19.13 2.20
C THR A 195 19.21 20.15 3.01
N PRO A 196 19.22 21.45 2.64
CA PRO A 196 19.96 22.47 3.39
C PRO A 196 19.40 22.58 4.81
N SER A 197 20.25 22.72 5.82
CA SER A 197 19.83 22.93 7.22
C SER A 197 19.52 24.42 7.46
N ASN A 198 18.25 24.82 7.34
CA ASN A 198 17.81 26.20 7.59
C ASN A 198 16.42 26.22 8.27
N ASN A 199 15.85 27.42 8.48
CA ASN A 199 14.55 27.54 9.14
C ASN A 199 13.40 26.86 8.38
N THR A 200 13.42 26.86 7.05
CA THR A 200 12.39 26.24 6.20
C THR A 200 12.36 24.73 6.40
N THR A 201 13.54 24.10 6.47
CA THR A 201 13.70 22.63 6.48
C THR A 201 13.86 22.04 7.87
N ARG A 202 13.94 22.88 8.91
CA ARG A 202 14.15 22.46 10.30
C ARG A 202 13.15 21.39 10.76
N ARG A 203 11.88 21.49 10.33
CA ARG A 203 10.84 20.50 10.67
C ARG A 203 11.15 19.13 10.07
N LEU A 204 11.56 19.08 8.80
CA LEU A 204 11.93 17.84 8.12
C LEU A 204 13.14 17.17 8.81
N TYR A 205 14.17 17.93 9.16
CA TYR A 205 15.30 17.43 9.95
C TYR A 205 14.85 16.83 11.28
N THR A 206 13.96 17.53 11.99
CA THR A 206 13.46 17.07 13.29
C THR A 206 12.72 15.74 13.15
N GLU A 207 11.88 15.62 12.12
CA GLU A 207 11.12 14.41 11.87
C GLU A 207 12.03 13.23 11.53
N ILE A 208 12.95 13.40 10.59
CA ILE A 208 13.87 12.33 10.17
C ILE A 208 14.75 11.87 11.33
N LEU A 209 15.31 12.80 12.12
CA LEU A 209 16.17 12.45 13.24
C LEU A 209 15.38 11.75 14.37
N SER A 210 14.13 12.16 14.60
CA SER A 210 13.21 11.47 15.51
C SER A 210 12.93 10.03 15.06
N GLN A 211 12.76 9.80 13.75
CA GLN A 211 12.60 8.43 13.24
C GLN A 211 13.89 7.61 13.38
N LEU A 212 15.05 8.17 13.04
CA LEU A 212 16.34 7.51 13.19
C LEU A 212 16.67 7.16 14.64
N GLU A 213 16.27 7.98 15.62
CA GLU A 213 16.46 7.68 17.05
C GLU A 213 15.81 6.36 17.49
N ARG A 214 14.77 5.90 16.78
CA ARG A 214 14.06 4.65 17.05
C ARG A 214 14.79 3.41 16.54
N TYR A 215 15.86 3.57 15.75
CA TYR A 215 16.64 2.45 15.22
C TYR A 215 17.73 2.02 16.20
N PRO A 216 18.12 0.72 16.18
CA PRO A 216 19.31 0.27 16.89
C PRO A 216 20.53 1.08 16.46
N LYS A 217 21.33 1.57 17.41
CA LYS A 217 22.52 2.40 17.12
C LYS A 217 23.47 1.73 16.13
N ALA A 218 23.63 0.41 16.21
CA ALA A 218 24.46 -0.37 15.29
C ALA A 218 24.05 -0.22 13.81
N LYS A 219 22.78 0.07 13.51
CA LYS A 219 22.30 0.27 12.13
C LYS A 219 22.52 1.69 11.61
N ILE A 220 22.51 2.69 12.49
CA ILE A 220 22.51 4.10 12.09
C ILE A 220 23.85 4.81 12.34
N CYS A 221 24.72 4.27 13.20
CA CYS A 221 26.00 4.89 13.57
C CYS A 221 26.87 5.13 12.33
N THR A 222 27.23 4.06 11.60
CA THR A 222 28.10 4.17 10.43
C THR A 222 27.53 5.04 9.31
N PRO A 223 26.23 4.91 8.92
CA PRO A 223 25.64 5.83 7.94
C PRO A 223 25.69 7.31 8.35
N LEU A 224 25.45 7.62 9.63
CA LEU A 224 25.46 8.99 10.12
C LEU A 224 26.88 9.55 10.32
N GLU A 225 27.85 8.72 10.68
CA GLU A 225 29.27 9.10 10.69
C GLU A 225 29.75 9.49 9.29
N LYS A 226 29.42 8.66 8.29
CA LYS A 226 29.73 8.95 6.89
C LYS A 226 29.09 10.28 6.44
N LEU A 227 27.80 10.47 6.76
CA LEU A 227 27.09 11.71 6.47
C LEU A 227 27.80 12.94 7.05
N LEU A 228 28.25 12.86 8.29
CA LEU A 228 28.94 13.95 9.00
C LEU A 228 30.34 14.27 8.44
N ALA A 229 30.96 13.32 7.75
CA ALA A 229 32.24 13.51 7.07
C ALA A 229 32.07 14.16 5.68
N GLU A 230 30.97 13.85 4.99
CA GLU A 230 30.73 14.30 3.61
C GLU A 230 30.01 15.65 3.53
N VAL A 231 29.15 15.96 4.51
CA VAL A 231 28.25 17.13 4.43
C VAL A 231 28.60 18.18 5.50
N PRO A 232 28.84 19.44 5.11
CA PRO A 232 29.08 20.51 6.07
C PRO A 232 27.78 20.93 6.75
N TYR A 233 27.66 20.60 8.04
CA TYR A 233 26.54 21.06 8.87
C TYR A 233 26.95 22.19 9.82
N SER A 234 25.97 23.03 10.17
CA SER A 234 26.10 23.91 11.33
C SER A 234 26.41 23.09 12.59
N TYR A 235 27.15 23.69 13.53
CA TYR A 235 27.51 23.03 14.80
C TYR A 235 26.29 22.40 15.50
N ARG A 236 25.16 23.11 15.52
CA ARG A 236 23.93 22.65 16.18
C ARG A 236 23.37 21.37 15.54
N ILE A 237 23.27 21.31 14.22
CA ILE A 237 22.79 20.10 13.53
C ILE A 237 23.81 18.98 13.61
N LYS A 238 25.09 19.29 13.46
CA LYS A 238 26.19 18.32 13.61
C LYS A 238 26.13 17.64 14.98
N ARG A 239 25.94 18.41 16.05
CA ARG A 239 25.76 17.91 17.42
C ARG A 239 24.54 16.99 17.50
N ARG A 240 23.38 17.42 16.98
CA ARG A 240 22.16 16.62 17.04
C ARG A 240 22.31 15.27 16.32
N ILE A 241 22.91 15.25 15.13
CA ILE A 241 23.15 14.00 14.39
C ILE A 241 24.07 13.06 15.19
N ARG A 242 25.12 13.59 15.83
CA ARG A 242 26.02 12.78 16.68
C ARG A 242 25.33 12.19 17.90
N GLU A 243 24.43 12.95 18.54
CA GLU A 243 23.58 12.45 19.63
C GLU A 243 22.69 11.30 19.14
N VAL A 244 22.02 11.47 17.98
CA VAL A 244 21.21 10.43 17.35
C VAL A 244 22.04 9.19 17.00
N ALA A 245 23.27 9.36 16.51
CA ALA A 245 24.17 8.26 16.20
C ALA A 245 24.73 7.55 17.46
N GLY A 246 24.59 8.16 18.65
CA GLY A 246 25.16 7.63 19.90
C GLY A 246 26.67 7.87 20.04
N LEU A 247 27.22 8.83 19.29
CA LEU A 247 28.64 9.18 19.27
C LEU A 247 29.06 10.07 20.44
N ILE A 248 28.08 10.62 21.18
CA ILE A 248 28.30 11.47 22.35
C ILE A 248 27.23 11.11 23.37
N LYS A 249 27.61 10.79 24.61
CA LYS A 249 26.70 10.42 25.70
C LYS A 249 26.53 11.61 26.67
N SER A 250 25.62 12.53 26.35
CA SER A 250 25.23 13.67 27.21
C SER A 250 26.38 14.60 27.65
N ASP A 251 26.07 15.64 28.42
CA ASP A 251 26.91 16.85 28.61
C ASP A 251 28.31 16.62 29.23
N ASP A 252 28.65 15.43 29.71
CA ASP A 252 29.99 15.10 30.25
C ASP A 252 31.05 14.79 29.15
N ASP A 253 30.64 14.27 27.99
CA ASP A 253 31.55 14.06 26.84
C ASP A 253 31.90 15.39 26.12
N LEU A 254 31.17 16.46 26.46
CA LEU A 254 31.26 17.80 25.87
C LEU A 254 32.49 18.55 26.36
N GLU A 255 32.79 18.52 27.67
CA GLU A 255 34.00 19.15 28.19
C GLU A 255 35.25 18.46 27.62
N ARG A 256 35.25 17.12 27.58
CA ARG A 256 36.41 16.34 27.13
C ARG A 256 36.75 16.56 25.66
N ASN A 257 35.74 16.58 24.77
CA ASN A 257 35.96 16.81 23.35
C ASN A 257 36.21 18.28 23.00
N PHE A 258 35.63 19.23 23.76
CA PHE A 258 35.95 20.65 23.63
C PHE A 258 37.42 20.90 24.01
N PHE A 259 37.88 20.37 25.15
CA PHE A 259 39.29 20.45 25.55
C PHE A 259 40.26 19.80 24.55
N LEU A 260 39.93 18.63 23.99
CA LEU A 260 40.79 17.97 22.99
C LEU A 260 40.86 18.73 21.66
N PHE A 261 39.77 19.39 21.25
CA PHE A 261 39.76 20.19 20.02
C PHE A 261 40.62 21.46 20.16
N PHE A 262 40.60 22.14 21.31
CA PHE A 262 41.46 23.31 21.55
C PHE A 262 42.91 22.92 21.84
N ALA A 263 43.16 21.81 22.55
CA ALA A 263 44.53 21.32 22.79
C ALA A 263 45.26 20.92 21.50
N ASN A 264 44.54 20.48 20.46
CA ASN A 264 45.11 20.18 19.15
C ASN A 264 45.28 21.42 18.26
N GLN A 265 44.64 22.56 18.56
CA GLN A 265 44.89 23.82 17.85
C GLN A 265 46.08 24.60 18.45
N GLU A 266 46.37 24.44 19.73
CA GLU A 266 47.54 25.05 20.38
C GLU A 266 48.87 24.31 20.11
N GLY A 267 48.82 23.12 19.51
CA GLY A 267 49.99 22.32 19.16
C GLY A 267 50.65 22.66 17.81
N ASP A 268 49.91 23.29 16.89
CA ASP A 268 50.38 23.56 15.52
C ASP A 268 51.01 24.97 15.34
N GLU A 269 50.99 25.83 16.36
CA GLU A 269 51.59 27.18 16.29
C GLU A 269 53.04 27.26 16.83
N LYS A 270 53.74 26.12 17.02
CA LYS A 270 55.14 26.11 17.51
C LYS A 270 56.19 25.52 16.58
N GLU A 271 55.84 25.22 15.34
CA GLU A 271 56.83 24.91 14.29
C GLU A 271 56.56 25.74 13.04
N THR A 272 56.94 27.02 13.06
CA THR A 272 57.47 27.77 11.90
C THR A 272 58.16 29.05 12.35
#